data_AF-A0A9P0JJ88-F1
#
_entry.id   AF-A0A9P0JJ88-F1
#
_cell.length_a   1.000
_cell.length_b   1.000
_cell.length_c   1.000
_cell.angle_alpha   90.00
_cell.angle_beta   90.00
_cell.angle_gamma   90.00
#
_symmetry.space_group_name_H-M   'P 1'
#
loop_
_entity.id
_entity.type
_entity.pdbx_description
1 polymer ?
#
loop_
_entity_poly.entity_id
_entity_poly.type
_entity_poly.pdbx_seq_one_letter_code
_entity_poly.pdbx_strand_id
1 'polypeptide(L)'
;MSQYRSRVLETFKKLHKTRKRVFKGDERALQEARKQINGEYRKFQNTTNLRGIEELIEYAEQVEKELRTCVIQAKEIAPGKFQAEITSDTLKIDNVPYKEQCCGGSCGKNCIDLKKECEPI
;
A
#
# COMPACT_ATOMS: atom_id res chain seq x y z
N MET A 1 17.29 -21.87 18.64
CA MET A 1 15.98 -21.55 18.04
C MET A 1 16.02 -21.99 16.58
N SER A 2 14.99 -22.69 16.07
CA SER A 2 14.91 -23.06 14.63
C SER A 2 14.92 -21.82 13.74
N GLN A 3 15.69 -21.83 12.65
CA GLN A 3 15.85 -20.70 11.71
C GLN A 3 14.49 -20.15 11.22
N TYR A 4 13.56 -21.05 10.89
CA TYR A 4 12.21 -20.68 10.43
C TYR A 4 11.38 -20.00 11.52
N ARG A 5 11.47 -20.48 12.77
CA ARG A 5 10.74 -19.87 13.89
C ARG A 5 11.15 -18.42 14.09
N SER A 6 12.44 -18.12 13.97
CA SER A 6 12.96 -16.75 14.08
C SER A 6 12.42 -15.86 12.96
N ARG A 7 12.45 -16.33 11.69
CA ARG A 7 11.92 -15.59 10.53
C ARG A 7 10.42 -15.30 10.67
N VAL A 8 9.62 -16.29 11.07
CA VAL A 8 8.15 -16.11 11.29
C VAL A 8 7.87 -15.04 12.34
N LEU A 9 8.60 -15.05 13.46
CA LEU A 9 8.42 -14.05 14.52
C LEU A 9 8.90 -12.67 14.09
N GLU A 10 9.92 -12.61 13.24
CA GLU A 10 10.40 -11.36 12.67
C GLU A 10 9.37 -10.73 11.73
N THR A 11 8.81 -11.48 10.78
CA THR A 11 7.77 -10.99 9.87
C THR A 11 6.51 -10.57 10.61
N PHE A 12 6.09 -11.35 11.61
CA PHE A 12 4.96 -11.01 12.48
C PHE A 12 5.18 -9.67 13.21
N LYS A 13 6.38 -9.44 13.76
CA LYS A 13 6.74 -8.18 14.40
C LYS A 13 6.80 -7.03 13.39
N LYS A 14 7.35 -7.25 12.20
CA LYS A 14 7.43 -6.24 11.12
C LYS A 14 6.02 -5.79 10.71
N LEU A 15 5.11 -6.72 10.41
CA LEU A 15 3.71 -6.41 10.07
C LEU A 15 3.01 -5.57 11.15
N HIS A 16 3.17 -5.93 12.42
CA HIS A 16 2.55 -5.16 13.51
C HIS A 16 3.14 -3.76 13.67
N LYS A 17 4.45 -3.58 13.44
CA LYS A 17 5.08 -2.26 13.42
C LYS A 17 4.58 -1.44 12.23
N THR A 18 4.54 -2.03 11.04
CA THR A 18 4.09 -1.36 9.82
C THR A 18 2.65 -0.91 9.92
N ARG A 19 1.75 -1.77 10.40
CA ARG A 19 0.35 -1.39 10.69
C ARG A 19 0.25 -0.21 11.67
N LYS A 20 1.04 -0.20 12.75
CA LYS A 20 1.03 0.93 13.71
C LYS A 20 1.50 2.25 13.09
N ARG A 21 2.42 2.19 12.13
CA ARG A 21 2.92 3.35 11.40
C ARG A 21 1.92 3.83 10.34
N VAL A 22 1.36 2.90 9.58
CA VAL A 22 0.45 3.17 8.45
C VAL A 22 -0.94 3.61 8.91
N PHE A 23 -1.45 3.08 10.03
CA PHE A 23 -2.79 3.43 10.54
C PHE A 23 -2.73 4.30 11.80
N LYS A 24 -1.78 5.23 11.87
CA LYS A 24 -1.51 5.98 13.08
C LYS A 24 -2.72 6.85 13.46
N GLY A 25 -3.24 6.63 14.67
CA GLY A 25 -4.39 7.40 15.18
C GLY A 25 -5.76 6.95 14.66
N ASP A 26 -5.83 5.93 13.79
CA ASP A 26 -7.07 5.28 13.40
C ASP A 26 -7.26 4.00 14.23
N GLU A 27 -7.88 4.13 15.41
CA GLU A 27 -8.07 3.01 16.33
C GLU A 27 -8.88 1.87 15.72
N ARG A 28 -9.85 2.17 14.85
CA ARG A 28 -10.67 1.14 14.20
C ARG A 28 -9.82 0.33 13.24
N ALA A 29 -9.08 0.98 12.35
CA ALA A 29 -8.19 0.30 11.41
C ALA A 29 -7.08 -0.47 12.16
N LEU A 30 -6.52 0.12 13.22
CA LEU A 30 -5.51 -0.55 14.06
C LEU A 30 -6.05 -1.82 14.72
N GLN A 31 -7.29 -1.82 15.21
CA GLN A 31 -7.89 -3.01 15.83
C GLN A 31 -8.21 -4.09 14.81
N GLU A 32 -8.84 -3.74 13.69
CA GLU A 32 -9.21 -4.71 12.66
C GLU A 32 -7.98 -5.33 12.00
N ALA A 33 -6.97 -4.53 11.66
CA ALA A 33 -5.71 -5.07 11.16
C ALA A 33 -4.97 -5.91 12.24
N ARG A 34 -5.22 -5.70 13.55
CA ARG A 34 -4.71 -6.61 14.60
C ARG A 34 -5.31 -7.98 14.47
N LYS A 35 -6.64 -8.01 14.37
CA LYS A 35 -7.44 -9.23 14.33
C LYS A 35 -7.08 -10.01 13.07
N GLN A 36 -6.96 -9.35 11.93
CA GLN A 36 -6.58 -9.98 10.67
C GLN A 36 -5.19 -10.62 10.75
N ILE A 37 -4.16 -9.88 11.16
CA ILE A 37 -2.78 -10.42 11.28
C ILE A 37 -2.77 -11.62 12.23
N ASN A 38 -3.39 -11.50 13.41
CA ASN A 38 -3.42 -12.60 14.37
C ASN A 38 -4.22 -13.80 13.86
N GLY A 39 -5.31 -13.56 13.13
CA GLY A 39 -6.16 -14.60 12.55
C GLY A 39 -5.40 -15.42 11.51
N GLU A 40 -4.73 -14.77 10.57
CA GLU A 40 -3.95 -15.45 9.53
C GLU A 40 -2.79 -16.25 10.12
N TYR A 41 -2.03 -15.70 11.06
CA TYR A 41 -0.94 -16.44 11.69
C TYR A 41 -1.43 -17.64 12.53
N ARG A 42 -2.60 -17.53 13.18
CA ARG A 42 -3.22 -18.66 13.89
C ARG A 42 -3.70 -19.75 12.94
N LYS A 43 -4.27 -19.37 11.80
CA LYS A 43 -4.76 -20.30 10.77
C LYS A 43 -3.65 -21.24 10.28
N PHE A 44 -2.43 -20.73 10.14
CA PHE A 44 -1.29 -21.49 9.63
C PHE A 44 -0.31 -21.96 10.71
N GLN A 45 -0.66 -21.89 12.00
CA GLN A 45 0.26 -22.21 13.11
C GLN A 45 0.72 -23.68 13.13
N ASN A 46 -0.09 -24.59 12.59
CA ASN A 46 0.14 -26.04 12.61
C ASN A 46 0.82 -26.55 11.32
N THR A 47 1.23 -25.66 10.42
CA THR A 47 1.90 -26.04 9.17
C THR A 47 3.27 -26.65 9.48
N THR A 48 3.49 -27.90 9.09
CA THR A 48 4.74 -28.64 9.32
C THR A 48 5.63 -28.75 8.07
N ASN A 49 5.06 -28.49 6.88
CA ASN A 49 5.80 -28.51 5.62
C ASN A 49 6.75 -27.30 5.53
N LEU A 50 8.06 -27.57 5.44
CA LEU A 50 9.10 -26.54 5.35
C LEU A 50 8.90 -25.58 4.18
N ARG A 51 8.55 -26.09 3.00
CA ARG A 51 8.30 -25.27 1.81
C ARG A 51 7.10 -24.36 2.01
N GLY A 52 6.03 -24.89 2.61
CA GLY A 52 4.85 -24.09 2.91
C GLY A 52 5.13 -22.99 3.95
N ILE A 53 6.01 -23.24 4.91
CA ILE A 53 6.45 -22.21 5.87
C ILE A 53 7.22 -21.09 5.16
N GLU A 54 8.09 -21.43 4.21
CA GLU A 54 8.85 -20.45 3.44
C GLU A 54 7.94 -19.58 2.57
N GLU A 55 7.02 -20.20 1.82
CA GLU A 55 6.02 -19.50 1.00
C GLU A 55 5.15 -18.54 1.85
N LEU A 56 4.76 -18.96 3.06
CA LEU A 56 4.00 -18.10 3.99
C LEU A 56 4.83 -16.93 4.56
N ILE A 57 6.13 -17.14 4.80
CA ILE A 57 7.05 -16.07 5.23
C ILE A 57 7.17 -15.03 4.11
N GLU A 58 7.42 -15.47 2.87
CA GLU A 58 7.54 -14.58 1.71
C GLU A 58 6.24 -13.81 1.47
N TYR A 59 5.10 -14.48 1.58
CA TYR A 59 3.79 -13.83 1.50
C TYR A 59 3.63 -12.73 2.56
N ALA A 60 3.99 -13.01 3.82
CA ALA A 60 3.92 -12.01 4.89
C ALA A 60 4.85 -10.81 4.65
N GLU A 61 6.03 -11.02 4.05
CA GLU A 61 6.95 -9.95 3.67
C GLU A 61 6.40 -9.09 2.52
N GLN A 62 5.76 -9.70 1.53
CA GLN A 62 5.09 -8.97 0.45
C GLN A 62 3.94 -8.11 0.98
N VAL A 63 3.10 -8.67 1.86
CA VAL A 63 2.01 -7.92 2.51
C VAL A 63 2.54 -6.76 3.35
N GLU A 64 3.66 -6.94 4.04
CA GLU A 64 4.30 -5.84 4.78
C GLU A 64 4.74 -4.71 3.84
N LYS A 65 5.37 -5.06 2.71
CA LYS A 65 5.81 -4.10 1.70
C LYS A 65 4.62 -3.35 1.11
N GLU A 66 3.60 -4.07 0.66
CA GLU A 66 2.34 -3.53 0.14
C GLU A 66 1.72 -2.50 1.10
N LEU A 67 1.55 -2.87 2.37
CA LEU A 67 0.99 -1.96 3.39
C LEU A 67 1.83 -0.70 3.56
N ARG A 68 3.15 -0.83 3.50
CA ARG A 68 4.09 0.27 3.71
C ARG A 68 4.18 1.21 2.50
N THR A 69 4.10 0.68 1.29
CA THR A 69 4.35 1.43 0.05
C THR A 69 3.07 1.96 -0.60
N CYS A 70 1.96 1.24 -0.48
CA CYS A 70 0.75 1.51 -1.26
C CYS A 70 -0.38 2.16 -0.45
N VAL A 71 -0.36 2.06 0.88
CA VAL A 71 -1.40 2.63 1.74
C VAL A 71 -0.97 4.01 2.25
N ILE A 72 -1.83 5.01 2.04
CA ILE A 72 -1.71 6.36 2.61
C ILE A 72 -2.97 6.70 3.40
N GLN A 73 -2.84 7.56 4.41
CA GLN A 73 -3.98 8.03 5.18
C GLN A 73 -4.36 9.45 4.75
N ALA A 74 -5.66 9.72 4.64
CA ALA A 74 -6.18 11.08 4.54
C ALA A 74 -6.73 11.49 5.90
N LYS A 75 -6.20 12.58 6.47
CA LYS A 75 -6.63 13.12 7.76
C LYS A 75 -7.35 14.44 7.56
N GLU A 76 -8.55 14.55 8.11
CA GLU A 76 -9.26 15.83 8.13
C GLU A 76 -8.55 16.80 9.09
N ILE A 77 -8.13 17.96 8.58
CA ILE A 77 -7.48 19.02 9.37
C ILE A 77 -8.38 20.23 9.57
N ALA A 78 -9.37 20.41 8.70
CA ALA A 78 -10.42 21.40 8.79
C ALA A 78 -11.65 20.88 8.01
N PRO A 79 -12.85 21.43 8.22
CA PRO A 79 -14.06 20.97 7.55
C PRO A 79 -13.89 20.92 6.03
N GLY A 80 -13.95 19.71 5.46
CA GLY A 80 -13.77 19.49 4.01
C GLY A 80 -12.33 19.63 3.50
N LYS A 81 -11.34 19.81 4.38
CA LYS A 81 -9.90 19.85 4.03
C LYS A 81 -9.18 18.65 4.61
N PHE A 82 -8.69 17.80 3.72
CA PHE A 82 -7.95 16.59 4.06
C PHE A 82 -6.48 16.73 3.70
N GLN A 83 -5.62 16.24 4.59
CA GLN A 83 -4.20 16.12 4.37
C GLN A 83 -3.86 14.65 4.12
N ALA A 84 -3.20 14.36 2.99
CA ALA A 84 -2.63 13.04 2.74
C ALA A 84 -1.31 12.89 3.51
N GLU A 85 -1.22 11.88 4.38
CA GLU A 85 0.00 11.47 5.05
C GLU A 85 0.81 10.53 4.14
N ILE A 86 1.69 11.11 3.33
CA ILE A 86 2.59 10.39 2.43
C ILE A 86 3.93 10.18 3.14
N THR A 87 4.39 8.93 3.24
CA THR A 87 5.68 8.60 3.86
C THR A 87 6.80 8.53 2.82
N SER A 88 8.06 8.47 3.27
CA SER A 88 9.21 8.25 2.39
C SER A 88 9.14 6.93 1.63
N ASP A 89 8.50 5.93 2.24
CA ASP A 89 8.40 4.59 1.70
C ASP A 89 7.25 4.44 0.70
N THR A 90 6.33 5.40 0.67
CA THR A 90 5.19 5.39 -0.26
C THR A 90 5.70 5.43 -1.69
N LEU A 91 5.26 4.47 -2.51
CA LEU A 91 5.66 4.39 -3.90
C LEU A 91 5.05 5.57 -4.67
N LYS A 92 5.90 6.34 -5.34
CA LYS A 92 5.51 7.48 -6.17
C LYS A 92 5.80 7.14 -7.61
N ILE A 93 4.84 7.42 -8.49
CA ILE A 93 4.97 7.24 -9.93
C ILE A 93 5.29 8.62 -10.54
N ASP A 94 5.98 8.62 -11.67
CA ASP A 94 6.23 9.85 -12.43
C ASP A 94 4.91 10.49 -12.82
N ASN A 95 4.77 11.76 -12.43
CA ASN A 95 3.57 12.52 -12.70
C ASN A 95 3.50 12.84 -14.19
N VAL A 96 2.50 12.30 -14.89
CA VAL A 96 2.14 12.79 -16.22
C VAL A 96 1.26 14.01 -16.00
N PRO A 97 1.66 15.20 -16.51
CA PRO A 97 0.84 16.40 -16.35
C PRO A 97 -0.56 16.13 -16.88
N TYR A 98 -1.56 16.53 -16.10
CA TYR A 98 -2.94 16.42 -16.53
C TYR A 98 -3.11 17.22 -17.82
N LYS A 99 -3.32 16.51 -18.93
CA LYS A 99 -3.73 17.11 -20.19
C LYS A 99 -5.24 17.23 -20.09
N GLU A 100 -5.76 18.46 -20.02
CA GLU A 100 -7.17 18.72 -20.27
C GLU A 100 -7.45 18.23 -21.68
N GLN A 101 -7.96 17.00 -21.78
CA GLN A 101 -8.49 16.51 -23.04
C GLN A 101 -9.71 17.38 -23.29
N CYS A 102 -9.63 18.25 -24.30
CA CYS A 102 -10.75 19.02 -24.81
C CYS A 102 -11.87 18.05 -25.23
N CYS A 103 -12.71 17.64 -24.29
CA CYS A 103 -13.92 16.90 -24.56
C CYS A 103 -14.92 17.90 -25.14
N GLY A 104 -15.36 17.62 -26.37
CA GLY A 104 -15.98 18.57 -27.28
C GLY A 104 -17.20 19.32 -26.75
N GLY A 105 -17.21 20.62 -27.03
CA GLY A 105 -18.31 21.55 -26.77
C GLY A 105 -17.89 23.00 -27.02
N SER A 106 -17.51 23.32 -28.26
CA SER A 106 -17.21 24.67 -28.78
C SER A 106 -16.24 25.53 -27.97
N CYS A 107 -14.93 25.27 -28.06
CA CYS A 107 -13.94 26.33 -27.85
C CYS A 107 -13.28 26.64 -29.19
N GLY A 108 -13.83 27.63 -29.89
CA GLY A 108 -13.20 28.20 -31.07
C GLY A 108 -11.96 28.99 -30.64
N LYS A 109 -10.77 28.40 -30.82
CA LYS A 109 -9.50 29.04 -31.21
C LYS A 109 -8.37 27.98 -31.20
N ASN A 110 -7.97 27.59 -32.41
CA ASN A 110 -6.68 27.04 -32.86
C ASN A 110 -5.90 26.14 -31.88
N CYS A 111 -6.26 24.85 -31.85
CA CYS A 111 -5.36 23.77 -31.44
C CYS A 111 -4.37 23.48 -32.58
N ILE A 112 -3.25 24.18 -32.63
CA ILE A 112 -2.09 23.83 -33.45
C ILE A 112 -1.05 23.29 -32.45
N ASP A 113 -0.47 22.12 -32.76
CA ASP A 113 0.70 21.52 -32.09
C ASP A 113 0.52 20.47 -30.97
N LEU A 114 -0.38 19.49 -31.14
CA LEU A 114 -0.36 18.25 -30.33
C LEU A 114 -0.36 16.97 -31.19
N LYS A 115 0.46 16.92 -32.24
CA LYS A 115 0.56 15.76 -33.14
C LYS A 115 1.83 14.90 -33.02
N LYS A 116 2.61 14.97 -31.93
CA LYS A 116 3.92 14.27 -31.90
C LYS A 116 4.22 13.27 -30.79
N GLU A 117 3.32 12.93 -29.87
CA GLU A 117 3.68 12.01 -28.77
C GLU A 117 2.59 11.01 -28.42
N CYS A 118 2.04 10.34 -29.43
CA CYS A 118 1.27 9.12 -29.20
C CYS A 118 1.86 8.01 -30.06
N GLU A 119 2.98 7.43 -29.62
CA GLU A 119 3.33 6.07 -30.01
C GLU A 119 2.60 5.10 -29.07
N PRO A 120 1.87 4.10 -29.61
CA PRO A 120 1.24 3.07 -28.79
C PRO A 120 2.29 2.06 -28.32
N ILE A 121 2.15 1.60 -27.06
CA ILE A 121 2.78 0.37 -26.58
C ILE A 121 2.02 -0.82 -27.18
#